data_AF-A0A962DRE9-F1
#
_entry.id   AF-A0A962DRE9-F1
#
_cell.length_a   1.000
_cell.length_b   1.000
_cell.length_c   1.000
_cell.angle_alpha   90.00
_cell.angle_beta   90.00
_cell.angle_gamma   90.00
#
_symmetry.space_group_name_H-M   'P 1'
#
loop_
_entity.id
_entity.type
_entity.pdbx_description
1 polymer ?
#
loop_
_entity_poly.entity_id
_entity_poly.type
_entity_poly.pdbx_seq_one_letter_code
_entity_poly.pdbx_strand_id
1 'polypeptide(L)'
;MHKTSLGFTLIELMIVVAIIAILAAIALPAYQDYTIRSQVGEGPIISAAARIAVRDYFADRGTWPADNAAIAVTDTIAGSFVSSVDVNNGVLEIVYGNNASAKILGSTLGMGPAANANGDVAWVCGGRVVPGGFTEAVPGGAAAATSVPGKYLASNCR
;
A
#
# COMPACT_ATOMS: atom_id res chain seq x y z
N MET A 1 -31.78 41.70 38.71
CA MET A 1 -32.34 40.38 38.34
C MET A 1 -31.15 39.45 38.07
N HIS A 2 -30.71 38.71 39.10
CA HIS A 2 -29.55 37.83 39.03
C HIS A 2 -30.01 36.52 38.37
N LYS A 3 -29.63 36.27 37.12
CA LYS A 3 -29.91 34.99 36.46
C LYS A 3 -29.08 33.91 37.16
N THR A 4 -29.74 33.03 37.91
CA THR A 4 -29.11 31.83 38.46
C THR A 4 -28.65 30.96 37.30
N SER A 5 -27.34 30.80 37.13
CA SER A 5 -26.80 29.85 36.17
C SER A 5 -27.09 28.44 36.69
N LEU A 6 -27.93 27.70 35.96
CA LEU A 6 -28.10 26.26 36.17
C LEU A 6 -26.80 25.59 35.68
N GLY A 7 -25.93 25.25 36.62
CA GLY A 7 -24.67 24.56 36.33
C GLY A 7 -24.89 23.10 35.95
N PHE A 8 -23.95 22.56 35.17
CA PHE A 8 -23.90 21.15 34.78
C PHE A 8 -23.62 20.27 36.01
N THR A 9 -24.34 19.16 36.17
CA THR A 9 -24.14 18.24 37.29
C THR A 9 -22.95 17.30 37.05
N LEU A 10 -22.30 16.87 38.12
CA LEU A 10 -21.20 15.91 38.06
C LEU A 10 -21.66 14.57 37.46
N ILE A 11 -22.92 14.18 37.71
CA ILE A 11 -23.52 12.96 37.17
C ILE A 11 -23.68 13.06 35.65
N GLU A 12 -24.16 14.20 35.13
CA GLU A 12 -24.26 14.42 33.67
C GLU A 12 -22.87 14.32 33.01
N LEU A 13 -21.83 14.84 33.66
CA LEU A 13 -20.46 14.77 33.14
C LEU A 13 -19.93 13.34 33.13
N MET A 14 -20.19 12.56 34.18
CA MET A 14 -19.79 11.15 34.23
C MET A 14 -20.47 10.31 33.15
N ILE A 15 -21.77 10.55 32.88
CA ILE A 15 -22.51 9.84 31.83
C ILE A 15 -21.94 10.18 30.45
N VAL A 16 -21.65 11.45 30.19
CA VAL A 16 -21.06 11.89 28.91
C VAL A 16 -19.69 11.23 28.69
N VAL A 17 -18.83 11.21 29.72
CA VAL A 17 -17.52 10.56 29.65
C VAL A 17 -17.66 9.05 29.39
N ALA A 18 -18.61 8.38 30.04
CA ALA A 18 -18.87 6.95 29.83
C ALA A 18 -19.28 6.64 28.37
N ILE A 19 -20.17 7.45 27.79
CA ILE A 19 -20.59 7.29 26.39
C ILE A 19 -19.42 7.53 25.43
N ILE A 20 -18.62 8.59 25.66
CA ILE A 20 -17.44 8.88 24.84
C ILE A 20 -16.42 7.73 24.93
N ALA A 21 -16.21 7.15 26.10
CA ALA A 21 -15.28 6.03 26.27
C ALA A 21 -15.69 4.79 25.44
N ILE A 22 -16.99 4.46 25.41
CA ILE A 22 -17.52 3.33 24.62
C ILE A 22 -17.36 3.62 23.12
N LEU A 23 -17.72 4.82 22.67
CA LEU A 23 -17.58 5.22 21.26
C LEU A 23 -16.11 5.23 20.81
N ALA A 24 -15.20 5.74 21.64
CA ALA A 24 -13.77 5.77 21.35
C ALA A 24 -13.18 4.37 21.23
N ALA A 25 -13.59 3.43 22.08
CA ALA A 25 -13.12 2.04 22.03
C ALA A 25 -13.43 1.35 20.69
N ILE A 26 -14.56 1.69 20.05
CA ILE A 26 -14.95 1.15 18.74
C ILE A 26 -14.34 1.96 17.59
N ALA A 27 -14.31 3.29 17.71
CA ALA A 27 -13.87 4.18 16.64
C ALA A 27 -12.35 4.19 16.44
N LEU A 28 -11.55 4.09 17.51
CA LEU A 28 -10.09 4.18 17.42
C LEU A 28 -9.46 3.04 16.60
N PRO A 29 -9.82 1.75 16.80
CA PRO A 29 -9.29 0.67 15.98
C PRO A 29 -9.63 0.82 14.49
N ALA A 30 -10.87 1.23 14.19
CA ALA A 30 -11.31 1.44 12.81
C ALA A 30 -10.58 2.62 12.14
N TYR A 31 -10.38 3.72 12.88
CA TYR A 31 -9.61 4.87 12.40
C TYR A 31 -8.14 4.51 12.15
N GLN A 32 -7.52 3.75 13.03
CA GLN A 32 -6.16 3.24 12.83
C GLN A 32 -6.05 2.37 11.57
N ASP A 33 -7.01 1.47 11.34
CA ASP A 33 -6.98 0.63 10.15
C ASP A 33 -7.19 1.44 8.86
N TYR A 34 -7.98 2.52 8.91
CA TYR A 34 -8.12 3.47 7.80
C TYR A 34 -6.82 4.23 7.53
N THR A 35 -6.16 4.76 8.56
CA THR A 35 -4.89 5.48 8.38
C THR A 35 -3.80 4.57 7.84
N ILE A 36 -3.73 3.31 8.30
CA ILE A 36 -2.78 2.32 7.76
C ILE A 36 -3.07 2.02 6.29
N ARG A 37 -4.34 1.84 5.89
CA ARG A 37 -4.69 1.69 4.46
C ARG A 37 -4.25 2.89 3.62
N SER A 38 -4.38 4.10 4.18
CA SER A 38 -3.90 5.31 3.52
C SER A 38 -2.38 5.31 3.35
N GLN A 39 -1.61 4.82 4.34
CA GLN A 39 -0.15 4.67 4.23
C GLN A 39 0.22 3.64 3.15
N VAL A 40 -0.46 2.50 3.11
CA VAL A 40 -0.27 1.47 2.07
C VAL A 40 -0.53 2.04 0.67
N GLY A 41 -1.49 2.95 0.54
CA GLY A 41 -1.84 3.62 -0.71
C GLY A 41 -0.71 4.47 -1.34
N GLU A 42 0.31 4.89 -0.58
CA GLU A 42 1.46 5.62 -1.12
C GLU A 42 2.30 4.74 -2.05
N GLY A 43 2.42 3.44 -1.74
CA GLY A 43 3.29 2.50 -2.47
C GLY A 43 3.06 2.48 -3.98
N PRO A 44 1.84 2.22 -4.46
CA PRO A 44 1.54 2.23 -5.89
C PRO A 44 1.76 3.60 -6.59
N ILE A 45 1.66 4.70 -5.84
CA ILE A 45 1.87 6.05 -6.37
C ILE A 45 3.36 6.28 -6.59
N ILE A 46 4.19 5.98 -5.58
CA ILE A 46 5.63 6.25 -5.66
C ILE A 46 6.35 5.29 -6.61
N SER A 47 5.84 4.08 -6.78
CA SER A 47 6.36 3.09 -7.72
C SER A 47 5.99 3.38 -9.18
N ALA A 48 5.21 4.42 -9.49
CA ALA A 48 4.74 4.71 -10.85
C ALA A 48 5.88 4.89 -11.87
N ALA A 49 6.94 5.60 -11.50
CA ALA A 49 8.10 5.81 -12.36
C ALA A 49 8.84 4.49 -12.65
N ALA A 50 9.06 3.65 -11.64
CA ALA A 50 9.65 2.33 -11.81
C ALA A 50 8.80 1.43 -12.71
N ARG A 51 7.46 1.44 -12.55
CA ARG A 51 6.55 0.67 -13.43
C ARG A 51 6.63 1.11 -14.89
N ILE A 52 6.76 2.42 -15.13
CA ILE A 52 6.98 2.96 -16.47
C ILE A 52 8.31 2.45 -17.03
N ALA A 53 9.40 2.56 -16.28
CA ALA A 53 10.72 2.13 -16.72
C ALA A 53 10.80 0.61 -16.97
N VAL A 54 10.15 -0.21 -16.14
CA VAL A 54 10.04 -1.67 -16.34
C VAL A 54 9.27 -2.01 -17.61
N ARG A 55 8.15 -1.31 -17.88
CA ARG A 55 7.38 -1.47 -19.12
C ARG A 55 8.21 -1.08 -20.34
N ASP A 56 8.88 0.06 -20.29
CA ASP A 56 9.67 0.55 -21.42
C ASP A 56 10.87 -0.38 -21.71
N TYR A 57 11.53 -0.89 -20.66
CA TYR A 57 12.56 -1.92 -20.79
C TYR A 57 12.04 -3.19 -21.50
N PHE A 58 10.84 -3.65 -21.15
CA PHE A 58 10.21 -4.79 -21.79
C PHE A 58 9.85 -4.50 -23.25
N ALA A 59 9.34 -3.30 -23.56
CA ALA A 59 9.01 -2.89 -24.92
C ALA A 59 10.27 -2.87 -25.82
N ASP A 60 11.41 -2.44 -25.29
CA ASP A 60 12.66 -2.34 -26.04
C ASP A 60 13.37 -3.70 -26.24
N ARG A 61 13.31 -4.58 -25.23
CA ARG A 61 14.14 -5.81 -25.18
C ARG A 61 13.36 -7.12 -25.25
N GLY A 62 12.04 -7.10 -25.05
CA GLY A 62 11.20 -8.29 -24.98
C GLY A 62 11.43 -9.15 -23.74
N THR A 63 12.22 -8.67 -22.76
CA THR A 63 12.55 -9.37 -21.52
C THR A 63 12.32 -8.46 -20.32
N TRP A 64 11.97 -9.03 -19.17
CA TRP A 64 11.82 -8.26 -17.94
C TRP A 64 13.19 -7.88 -17.34
N PRO A 65 13.32 -6.69 -16.72
CA PRO A 65 14.57 -6.27 -16.09
C PRO A 65 14.86 -7.11 -14.84
N ALA A 66 16.12 -7.48 -14.65
CA ALA A 66 16.55 -8.26 -13.49
C ALA A 66 16.48 -7.43 -12.19
N ASP A 67 16.85 -6.14 -12.26
CA ASP A 67 17.03 -5.26 -11.11
C ASP A 67 16.82 -3.77 -11.46
N ASN A 68 16.98 -2.89 -10.47
CA ASN A 68 16.92 -1.43 -10.61
C ASN A 68 18.00 -0.88 -11.57
N ALA A 69 19.18 -1.50 -11.61
CA ALA A 69 20.27 -1.06 -12.47
C ALA A 69 19.94 -1.27 -13.96
N ALA A 70 19.24 -2.35 -14.29
CA ALA A 70 18.78 -2.64 -15.66
C ALA A 70 17.84 -1.56 -16.23
N ILE A 71 17.11 -0.84 -15.37
CA ILE A 71 16.21 0.26 -15.74
C ILE A 71 16.81 1.65 -15.47
N ALA A 72 18.11 1.73 -15.19
CA ALA A 72 18.84 2.97 -14.86
C ALA A 72 18.23 3.78 -13.70
N VAL A 73 17.47 3.13 -12.81
CA VAL A 73 17.00 3.72 -11.56
C VAL A 73 18.07 3.42 -10.52
N THR A 74 18.93 4.38 -10.24
CA THR A 74 20.03 4.20 -9.26
C THR A 74 19.72 4.80 -7.89
N ASP A 75 18.70 5.66 -7.82
CA ASP A 75 18.25 6.28 -6.58
C ASP A 75 17.26 5.40 -5.82
N THR A 76 17.34 5.45 -4.49
CA THR A 76 16.32 4.86 -3.62
C THR A 76 14.99 5.58 -3.84
N ILE A 77 14.02 4.89 -4.44
CA ILE A 77 12.64 5.38 -4.52
C ILE A 77 12.04 5.28 -3.12
N ALA A 78 11.95 6.41 -2.41
CA ALA A 78 11.49 6.49 -1.04
C ALA A 78 10.50 7.65 -0.83
N GLY A 79 9.56 7.46 0.09
CA GLY A 79 8.49 8.39 0.42
C GLY A 79 8.28 8.53 1.93
N SER A 80 7.11 9.02 2.33
CA SER A 80 6.79 9.24 3.76
C SER A 80 6.62 7.94 4.53
N PHE A 81 6.03 6.92 3.88
CA PHE A 81 5.73 5.60 4.43
C PHE A 81 6.41 4.46 3.65
N VAL A 82 7.15 4.76 2.59
CA VAL A 82 7.88 3.79 1.76
C VAL A 82 9.38 4.02 1.91
N SER A 83 10.14 3.00 2.30
CA SER A 83 11.60 3.10 2.44
C SER A 83 12.37 2.78 1.17
N SER A 84 11.87 1.86 0.34
CA SER A 84 12.48 1.52 -0.94
C SER A 84 11.45 0.94 -1.92
N VAL A 85 11.78 0.98 -3.21
CA VAL A 85 11.14 0.22 -4.27
C VAL A 85 12.23 -0.46 -5.06
N ASP A 86 12.24 -1.79 -4.99
CA ASP A 86 13.26 -2.63 -5.60
C ASP A 86 12.64 -3.51 -6.68
N VAL A 87 13.29 -3.64 -7.82
CA VAL A 87 12.89 -4.50 -8.93
C VAL A 87 13.62 -5.82 -8.79
N ASN A 88 12.88 -6.92 -8.90
CA ASN A 88 13.38 -8.27 -8.85
C ASN A 88 12.72 -9.09 -9.96
N ASN A 89 13.46 -9.33 -11.05
CA ASN A 89 12.95 -10.03 -12.24
C ASN A 89 11.63 -9.42 -12.77
N GLY A 90 11.55 -8.10 -12.81
CA GLY A 90 10.40 -7.31 -13.23
C GLY A 90 9.36 -7.06 -12.14
N VAL A 91 9.34 -7.83 -11.05
CA VAL A 91 8.43 -7.60 -9.91
C VAL A 91 8.97 -6.45 -9.08
N LEU A 92 8.13 -5.46 -8.77
CA LEU A 92 8.45 -4.40 -7.84
C LEU A 92 8.10 -4.82 -6.43
N GLU A 93 9.07 -4.74 -5.54
CA GLU A 93 8.97 -4.95 -4.11
C GLU A 93 8.98 -3.58 -3.42
N ILE A 94 7.81 -3.12 -2.97
CA ILE A 94 7.65 -1.83 -2.31
C ILE A 94 7.74 -2.07 -0.80
N VAL A 95 8.81 -1.61 -0.17
CA VAL A 95 9.04 -1.79 1.27
C VAL A 95 8.45 -0.62 2.06
N TYR A 96 7.56 -0.90 2.99
CA TYR A 96 7.00 0.11 3.89
C TYR A 96 7.93 0.36 5.06
N GLY A 97 8.23 1.63 5.30
CA GLY A 97 9.25 2.07 6.25
C GLY A 97 9.01 3.51 6.69
N ASN A 98 10.07 4.14 7.19
CA ASN A 98 10.06 5.55 7.62
C ASN A 98 8.99 5.80 8.70
N ASN A 99 7.94 6.57 8.38
CA ASN A 99 6.87 6.93 9.31
C ASN A 99 5.68 5.96 9.25
N ALA A 100 5.84 4.80 8.60
CA ALA A 100 4.77 3.80 8.51
C ALA A 100 4.37 3.30 9.89
N SER A 101 3.10 2.90 10.03
CA SER A 101 2.60 2.30 11.26
C SER A 101 3.39 1.04 11.61
N ALA A 102 3.62 0.81 12.90
CA ALA A 102 4.26 -0.41 13.40
C ALA A 102 3.58 -1.72 12.93
N LYS A 103 2.31 -1.68 12.51
CA LYS A 103 1.59 -2.84 11.96
C LYS A 103 2.00 -3.23 10.53
N ILE A 104 2.68 -2.34 9.81
CA ILE A 104 3.14 -2.55 8.42
C ILE A 104 4.63 -2.23 8.23
N LEU A 105 5.33 -1.85 9.30
CA LEU A 105 6.74 -1.49 9.23
C LEU A 105 7.58 -2.70 8.81
N GLY A 106 8.40 -2.53 7.76
CA GLY A 106 9.19 -3.59 7.14
C GLY A 106 8.38 -4.57 6.28
N SER A 107 7.06 -4.39 6.16
CA SER A 107 6.23 -5.19 5.26
C SER A 107 6.38 -4.68 3.83
N THR A 108 6.00 -5.51 2.87
CA THR A 108 6.18 -5.28 1.43
C THR A 108 4.87 -5.41 0.65
N LEU A 109 4.69 -4.57 -0.37
CA LEU A 109 3.68 -4.73 -1.41
C LEU A 109 4.35 -5.07 -2.73
N GLY A 110 4.02 -6.24 -3.27
CA GLY A 110 4.47 -6.68 -4.58
C GLY A 110 3.60 -6.14 -5.70
N MET A 111 4.23 -5.67 -6.77
CA MET A 111 3.57 -5.36 -8.04
C MET A 111 4.30 -6.07 -9.17
N GLY A 112 3.63 -7.00 -9.85
CA GLY A 112 4.19 -7.79 -10.94
C GLY A 112 3.63 -7.35 -12.29
N PRO A 113 4.46 -7.19 -13.33
CA PRO A 113 3.97 -6.97 -14.67
C PRO A 113 3.59 -8.31 -15.30
N ALA A 114 2.60 -8.25 -16.19
CA ALA A 114 2.20 -9.35 -17.04
C ALA A 114 2.06 -8.82 -18.47
N ALA A 115 2.49 -9.60 -19.46
CA ALA A 115 2.41 -9.22 -20.86
C ALA A 115 1.50 -10.16 -21.65
N ASN A 116 0.82 -9.63 -22.67
CA ASN A 116 0.08 -10.45 -23.63
C ASN A 116 0.89 -10.67 -24.92
N ALA A 117 0.35 -11.45 -25.86
CA ALA A 117 0.99 -11.72 -27.15
C ALA A 117 1.16 -10.48 -28.04
N ASN A 118 0.42 -9.41 -27.78
CA ASN A 118 0.52 -8.13 -28.52
C ASN A 118 1.60 -7.21 -27.95
N GLY A 119 2.23 -7.57 -26.83
CA GLY A 119 3.19 -6.73 -26.13
C GLY A 119 2.56 -5.72 -25.16
N ASP A 120 1.25 -5.77 -24.92
CA ASP A 120 0.62 -4.94 -23.91
C ASP A 120 1.00 -5.42 -22.52
N VAL A 121 1.27 -4.48 -21.61
CA VAL A 121 1.65 -4.78 -20.22
C VAL A 121 0.51 -4.40 -19.27
N ALA A 122 0.06 -5.37 -18.49
CA ALA A 122 -0.84 -5.18 -17.35
C ALA A 122 -0.06 -5.31 -16.04
N TRP A 123 -0.51 -4.60 -15.00
CA TRP A 123 0.09 -4.67 -13.66
C TRP A 123 -0.82 -5.43 -12.71
N VAL A 124 -0.27 -6.45 -12.07
CA VAL A 124 -0.87 -7.23 -11.00
C VAL A 124 -0.36 -6.70 -9.67
N CYS A 125 -1.27 -6.38 -8.75
CA CYS A 125 -0.93 -5.90 -7.41
C CYS A 125 -1.27 -6.97 -6.39
N GLY A 126 -0.35 -7.29 -5.48
CA GLY A 126 -0.58 -8.22 -4.40
C GLY A 126 -1.14 -9.57 -4.85
N GLY A 127 -2.20 -10.03 -4.17
CA GLY A 127 -2.84 -11.32 -4.41
C GLY A 127 -3.81 -11.35 -5.59
N ARG A 128 -3.89 -10.27 -6.39
CA ARG A 128 -4.88 -10.17 -7.46
C ARG A 128 -4.60 -11.19 -8.57
N VAL A 129 -5.66 -11.74 -9.14
CA VAL A 129 -5.56 -12.66 -10.29
C VAL A 129 -5.11 -11.91 -11.54
N VAL A 130 -4.22 -12.55 -12.30
CA VAL A 130 -3.73 -12.09 -13.60
C VAL A 130 -4.91 -11.96 -14.58
N PRO A 131 -5.03 -10.85 -15.34
CA PRO A 131 -6.02 -10.76 -16.40
C PRO A 131 -5.85 -11.87 -17.45
N GLY A 132 -6.96 -12.42 -17.95
CA GLY A 132 -6.92 -13.47 -18.97
C GLY A 132 -6.18 -13.01 -20.23
N GLY A 133 -5.35 -13.88 -20.79
CA GLY A 133 -4.51 -13.58 -21.96
C GLY A 133 -3.19 -12.87 -21.66
N PHE A 134 -2.89 -12.60 -20.38
CA PHE A 134 -1.60 -12.08 -19.93
C PHE A 134 -0.80 -13.18 -19.23
N THR A 135 0.51 -13.13 -19.39
CA THR A 135 1.49 -14.01 -18.72
C THR A 135 2.37 -13.15 -17.83
N GLU A 136 2.43 -13.46 -16.54
CA GLU A 136 3.27 -12.74 -15.58
C GLU A 136 4.75 -12.91 -15.88
N ALA A 137 5.55 -11.89 -15.54
CA ALA A 137 7.01 -11.99 -15.53
C ALA A 137 7.51 -13.12 -14.65
N VAL A 138 6.93 -13.21 -13.45
CA VAL A 138 7.16 -14.27 -12.48
C VAL A 138 5.78 -14.75 -12.03
N PRO A 139 5.40 -16.02 -12.30
CA PRO A 139 4.10 -16.55 -11.89
C PRO A 139 3.89 -16.42 -10.38
N GLY A 140 2.86 -15.69 -9.97
CA GLY A 140 2.55 -15.39 -8.58
C GLY A 140 3.54 -14.45 -7.88
N GLY A 141 4.46 -13.82 -8.62
CA GLY A 141 5.55 -13.02 -8.07
C GLY A 141 5.05 -11.83 -7.24
N ALA A 142 4.02 -11.12 -7.71
CA ALA A 142 3.41 -10.00 -6.97
C ALA A 142 2.83 -10.46 -5.62
N ALA A 143 2.17 -11.62 -5.59
CA ALA A 143 1.58 -12.19 -4.39
C ALA A 143 2.68 -12.66 -3.42
N ALA A 144 3.70 -13.35 -3.93
CA ALA A 144 4.83 -13.84 -3.13
C ALA A 144 5.66 -12.70 -2.51
N ALA A 145 5.83 -11.59 -3.22
CA ALA A 145 6.50 -10.39 -2.73
C ALA A 145 5.65 -9.57 -1.75
N THR A 146 4.36 -9.89 -1.55
CA THR A 146 3.47 -9.13 -0.67
C THR A 146 3.38 -9.75 0.71
N SER A 147 3.83 -9.00 1.72
CA SER A 147 3.71 -9.37 3.15
C SER A 147 2.77 -8.46 3.93
N VAL A 148 2.34 -7.33 3.35
CA VAL A 148 1.34 -6.45 3.96
C VAL A 148 0.03 -7.22 4.20
N PRO A 149 -0.54 -7.21 5.42
CA PRO A 149 -1.77 -7.93 5.71
C PRO A 149 -2.92 -7.50 4.79
N GLY A 150 -3.68 -8.47 4.26
CA GLY A 150 -4.76 -8.20 3.30
C GLY A 150 -5.79 -7.18 3.79
N LYS A 151 -6.04 -7.08 5.10
CA LYS A 151 -6.92 -6.05 5.68
C LYS A 151 -6.45 -4.60 5.44
N TYR A 152 -5.17 -4.39 5.15
CA TYR A 152 -4.57 -3.07 4.87
C TYR A 152 -4.36 -2.83 3.37
N LEU A 153 -4.46 -3.86 2.54
CA LEU A 153 -4.42 -3.72 1.09
C LEU A 153 -5.69 -3.05 0.57
N ALA A 154 -5.55 -2.27 -0.50
CA ALA A 154 -6.67 -1.77 -1.29
C ALA A 154 -7.39 -2.92 -2.02
N SER A 155 -8.65 -2.75 -2.39
CA SER A 155 -9.45 -3.80 -3.03
C SER A 155 -8.87 -4.31 -4.36
N ASN A 156 -8.11 -3.47 -5.06
CA ASN A 156 -7.42 -3.80 -6.29
C ASN A 156 -6.06 -4.51 -6.09
N CYS A 157 -5.67 -4.81 -4.85
CA CYS A 157 -4.45 -5.53 -4.50
C CYS A 157 -4.71 -6.81 -3.67
N ARG A 158 -5.99 -7.16 -3.48
CA ARG A 158 -6.43 -8.36 -2.75
C ARG A 158 -6.80 -9.47 -3.71
#